data_AF-A0A952LH57-F1
#
_entry.id   AF-A0A952LH57-F1
#
_cell.length_a   1.000
_cell.length_b   1.000
_cell.length_c   1.000
_cell.angle_alpha   90.00
_cell.angle_beta   90.00
_cell.angle_gamma   90.00
#
_symmetry.space_group_name_H-M   'P 1'
#
loop_
_entity.id
_entity.type
_entity.pdbx_description
1 polymer ?
#
loop_
_entity_poly.entity_id
_entity_poly.type
_entity_poly.pdbx_seq_one_letter_code
_entity_poly.pdbx_strand_id
1 'polypeptide(L)' 'MGAPFDTGTWEGVVDTYYNAVGSEAIWLYISIAMCVIALIGGAIHEGKAYRRAEQQHRDL' A
#
# COMPACT_ATOMS: atom_id res chain seq x y z
N MET A 1 10.18 9.42 -30.38
CA MET A 1 10.22 8.07 -29.80
C MET A 1 8.85 7.45 -30.02
N GLY A 2 8.76 6.33 -30.74
CA GLY A 2 7.50 5.59 -30.88
C GLY A 2 7.17 4.86 -29.59
N ALA A 3 5.88 4.58 -29.36
CA ALA A 3 5.49 3.76 -28.22
C ALA A 3 6.16 2.36 -28.33
N PRO A 4 6.58 1.75 -27.20
CA PRO A 4 7.24 0.45 -27.19
C PRO A 4 6.32 -0.73 -27.55
N PHE A 5 5.07 -0.43 -27.92
CA PHE A 5 4.04 -1.37 -28.32
C PHE A 5 3.14 -0.72 -29.38
N ASP A 6 2.42 -1.54 -30.14
CA ASP A 6 1.47 -1.04 -31.13
C ASP A 6 0.30 -0.33 -30.45
N THR A 7 0.19 0.98 -30.63
CA THR A 7 -0.93 1.80 -30.16
C THR A 7 -2.05 1.94 -31.18
N GLY A 8 -1.88 1.38 -32.39
CA GLY A 8 -2.87 1.41 -33.46
C GLY A 8 -4.04 0.45 -33.21
N THR A 9 -3.88 -0.49 -32.28
CA THR A 9 -4.90 -1.47 -31.91
C THR A 9 -5.08 -1.54 -30.39
N TRP A 10 -6.30 -1.80 -29.93
CA TRP A 10 -6.59 -1.99 -28.51
C TRP A 10 -5.92 -3.26 -27.97
N GLU A 11 -5.80 -4.30 -28.79
CA GLU A 11 -5.09 -5.54 -28.42
C GLU A 11 -3.61 -5.30 -28.07
N GLY A 12 -2.89 -4.46 -28.83
CA GLY A 12 -1.48 -4.14 -28.53
C GLY A 12 -1.29 -3.42 -27.20
N VAL A 13 -2.27 -2.59 -26.81
CA VAL A 13 -2.30 -1.93 -25.49
C VAL A 13 -2.61 -2.92 -24.38
N VAL A 14 -3.64 -3.77 -24.57
CA VAL A 14 -4.08 -4.76 -23.59
C VAL A 14 -2.98 -5.78 -23.34
N ASP A 15 -2.39 -6.35 -24.39
CA ASP A 15 -1.35 -7.36 -24.25
C ASP A 15 -0.12 -6.79 -23.52
N THR A 16 0.27 -5.56 -23.83
CA THR A 16 1.35 -4.88 -23.10
C THR A 16 0.97 -4.56 -21.67
N TYR A 17 -0.24 -4.06 -21.43
CA TYR A 17 -0.71 -3.72 -20.08
C TYR A 17 -0.79 -4.98 -19.22
N TYR A 18 -1.41 -6.06 -19.69
CA TYR A 18 -1.55 -7.29 -18.90
C TYR A 18 -0.25 -8.10 -18.79
N ASN A 19 0.61 -8.12 -19.82
CA ASN A 19 1.93 -8.78 -19.71
C ASN A 19 2.94 -7.96 -18.91
N ALA A 20 2.93 -6.62 -19.00
CA ALA A 20 3.78 -5.76 -18.17
C ALA A 20 3.26 -5.66 -16.72
N VAL A 21 1.94 -5.74 -16.54
CA VAL A 21 1.27 -5.93 -15.23
C VAL A 21 1.21 -7.43 -14.89
N GLY A 22 2.14 -8.24 -15.40
CA GLY A 22 2.39 -9.64 -15.02
C GLY A 22 2.87 -9.80 -13.56
N SER A 23 2.53 -8.86 -12.69
CA SER A 23 2.88 -8.85 -11.29
C SER A 23 1.65 -8.51 -10.43
N GLU A 24 0.53 -9.20 -10.67
CA GLU A 24 -0.59 -9.24 -9.71
C GLU A 24 -0.08 -9.44 -8.28
N ALA A 25 0.98 -10.26 -8.12
CA ALA A 25 1.69 -10.45 -6.86
C ALA A 25 2.32 -9.17 -6.27
N ILE A 26 2.91 -8.27 -7.08
CA ILE A 26 3.49 -7.01 -6.58
C ILE A 26 2.38 -6.12 -6.00
N TRP A 27 1.26 -5.98 -6.71
CA TRP A 27 0.14 -5.19 -6.21
C TRP A 27 -0.49 -5.81 -4.96
N LEU A 28 -0.61 -7.13 -4.92
CA LEU A 28 -1.02 -7.87 -3.73
C LEU A 28 -0.11 -7.58 -2.54
N TYR A 29 1.22 -7.67 -2.71
CA TYR A 29 2.17 -7.38 -1.65
C TYR A 29 2.15 -5.92 -1.20
N ILE A 30 1.97 -4.98 -2.14
CA ILE A 30 1.81 -3.55 -1.81
C ILE A 30 0.55 -3.35 -0.95
N SER A 31 -0.59 -3.95 -1.33
CA SER A 31 -1.82 -3.85 -0.54
C SER A 31 -1.66 -4.44 0.87
N ILE A 32 -1.05 -5.62 0.99
CA ILE A 32 -0.75 -6.25 2.29
C ILE A 32 0.15 -5.34 3.13
N ALA A 33 1.22 -4.79 2.54
CA ALA A 33 2.15 -3.91 3.23
C ALA A 33 1.45 -2.65 3.76
N MET A 34 0.56 -2.05 2.96
CA MET A 34 -0.24 -0.90 3.40
C MET A 34 -1.13 -1.24 4.60
N CYS A 35 -1.79 -2.39 4.59
CA CYS A 35 -2.60 -2.85 5.73
C CYS A 35 -1.75 -3.05 7.00
N VAL A 36 -0.59 -3.69 6.88
CA VAL A 36 0.32 -3.91 8.01
C VAL A 36 0.81 -2.59 8.59
N ILE A 37 1.21 -1.63 7.75
CA ILE A 37 1.66 -0.31 8.20
C ILE A 37 0.54 0.42 8.95
N ALA A 38 -0.69 0.37 8.45
CA ALA A 38 -1.84 0.99 9.11
C ALA A 38 -2.10 0.38 10.50
N LEU A 39 -2.05 -0.95 10.62
CA LEU A 39 -2.22 -1.65 11.91
C LEU A 39 -1.12 -1.29 12.91
N ILE A 40 0.15 -1.27 12.47
CA ILE A 40 1.28 -0.88 13.32
C ILE A 40 1.14 0.59 13.77
N GLY A 41 0.78 1.49 12.84
CA GLY A 41 0.56 2.89 13.13
C GLY A 41 -0.55 3.11 14.18
N GLY A 42 -1.67 2.41 14.02
CA GLY A 42 -2.78 2.42 14.98
C GLY A 42 -2.36 1.92 16.36
N ALA A 43 -1.71 0.76 16.43
CA ALA A 43 -1.24 0.18 17.69
C ALA A 43 -0.26 1.11 18.45
N ILE A 44 0.66 1.76 17.72
CA ILE A 44 1.58 2.75 18.31
C ILE A 44 0.83 3.98 18.81
N HIS A 45 -0.18 4.45 18.07
CA HIS A 45 -0.97 5.61 18.45
C HIS A 45 -1.75 5.36 19.75
N GLU A 46 -2.41 4.21 19.84
CA GLU A 46 -3.14 3.79 21.05
C GLU A 46 -2.21 3.60 22.24
N GLY A 47 -1.06 2.93 22.05
CA GLY A 47 -0.09 2.76 23.13
C GLY A 47 0.46 4.08 23.69
N LYS A 48 0.66 5.09 22.83
CA LYS A 48 1.06 6.44 23.27
C LYS A 48 -0.06 7.17 24.01
N ALA A 49 -1.31 6.98 23.59
CA ALA A 49 -2.46 7.57 24.26
C ALA A 49 -2.64 6.98 25.67
N TYR A 50 -2.54 5.65 25.80
CA TYR A 50 -2.60 4.97 27.11
C TYR A 50 -1.47 5.42 28.05
N ARG A 51 -0.22 5.47 27.57
CA ARG A 51 0.91 5.93 28.39
C ARG A 51 0.74 7.37 28.88
N ARG A 52 0.16 8.26 28.06
CA ARG A 52 -0.13 9.64 28.47
C ARG A 52 -1.25 9.71 29.51
N ALA A 53 -2.32 8.94 29.32
CA ALA A 53 -3.42 8.87 30.29
C ALA A 53 -2.94 8.32 31.65
N GLU A 54 -2.09 7.29 31.64
CA GLU A 54 -1.52 6.70 32.86
C GLU A 54 -0.62 7.68 33.61
N GLN A 55 0.25 8.42 32.90
CA GLN A 55 1.08 9.46 33.52
C GLN A 55 0.22 10.56 34.16
N GLN A 56 -0.80 11.04 33.45
CA GLN A 56 -1.68 12.09 33.95
C GLN A 56 -2.50 11.66 35.19
N HIS A 57 -2.83 10.37 35.31
CA HIS A 57 -3.54 9.83 36.48
C HIS A 57 -2.59 9.54 37.66
N ARG A 58 -1.29 9.37 37.42
CA ARG A 58 -0.28 9.19 38.48
C ARG A 58 0.16 10.51 39.13
N ASP A 59 -0.01 11.62 38.40
CA ASP A 59 0.38 12.95 38.83
C ASP A 59 -0.76 13.71 39.56
N LEU A 60 -1.90 13.05 39.80
CA LEU A 60 -3.05 13.52 40.61
C LEU A 60 -3.12 12.78 41.94
#